data_AF-A0A0F9UN26-F1
#
_entry.id   AF-A0A0F9UN26-F1
#
_cell.length_a   1.000
_cell.length_b   1.000
_cell.length_c   1.000
_cell.angle_alpha   90.00
_cell.angle_beta   90.00
_cell.angle_gamma   90.00
#
_symmetry.space_group_name_H-M   'P 1'
#
loop_
_entity.id
_entity.type
_entity.pdbx_description
1 polymer ?
#
loop_
_entity_poly.entity_id
_entity_poly.type
_entity_poly.pdbx_seq_one_letter_code
_entity_poly.pdbx_strand_id
1 'polypeptide(L)'
;MKTFKCRGTLGDSYIVNCVVHGLASREKILIKQCSDYAGNAVDHWEPHIRQIYSLMPKIQVEFVNKEEFNSLPSQKFPRLWPSIEKAREREGGMSVMNPHPPFKFPATKQVTGSYIACSPRGGKSNEGHRQVGEDEISSLIEEYKDQQFVLVGDNPEFLGYSRHNVTNLIGKTSILEAIGIVSRAKKFIGVQGLMVYVAASSKVPSFVYTKSVGYDKAFRSRLFPEWERYCSVVKTCRSEDPLAFKRFMI
;
A
#
# COMPACT_ATOMS: atom_id res chain seq x y z
N MET A 1 -2.38 -2.56 27.98
CA MET A 1 -2.80 -2.32 26.57
C MET A 1 -2.23 -0.98 26.17
N LYS A 2 -1.45 -0.92 25.08
CA LYS A 2 -0.88 0.34 24.59
C LYS A 2 -1.84 0.93 23.56
N THR A 3 -2.16 2.22 23.70
CA THR A 3 -3.12 2.88 22.80
C THR A 3 -2.42 3.93 21.96
N PHE A 4 -2.62 3.90 20.65
CA PHE A 4 -2.10 4.89 19.71
C PHE A 4 -3.25 5.57 18.98
N LYS A 5 -2.96 6.76 18.42
CA LYS A 5 -3.86 7.41 17.48
C LYS A 5 -3.24 7.46 16.08
N CYS A 6 -4.01 7.07 15.08
CA CYS A 6 -3.63 7.06 13.67
C CYS A 6 -4.65 7.86 12.85
N ARG A 7 -4.17 8.64 11.88
CA ARG A 7 -5.03 9.31 10.90
C ARG A 7 -4.54 8.99 9.50
N GLY A 8 -5.45 8.57 8.63
CA GLY A 8 -5.12 8.26 7.23
C GLY A 8 -6.07 7.23 6.62
N THR A 9 -5.64 6.64 5.50
CA THR A 9 -6.44 5.68 4.72
C THR A 9 -5.82 4.27 4.76
N LEU A 10 -6.11 3.43 3.78
CA LEU A 10 -5.63 2.05 3.70
C LEU A 10 -4.11 1.93 3.78
N GLY A 11 -3.38 2.74 3.00
CA GLY A 11 -1.92 2.70 2.97
C GLY A 11 -1.30 3.08 4.31
N ASP A 12 -1.84 4.10 4.97
CA ASP A 12 -1.37 4.55 6.29
C ASP A 12 -1.65 3.48 7.36
N SER A 13 -2.82 2.85 7.31
CA SER A 13 -3.19 1.74 8.21
C SER A 13 -2.24 0.54 8.06
N TYR A 14 -1.81 0.24 6.82
CA TYR A 14 -0.84 -0.82 6.56
C TYR A 14 0.56 -0.46 7.11
N ILE A 15 1.02 0.78 6.92
CA ILE A 15 2.28 1.25 7.50
C ILE A 15 2.23 1.16 9.03
N VAL A 16 1.11 1.55 9.66
CA VAL A 16 0.92 1.41 11.09
C VAL A 16 1.07 -0.04 11.53
N ASN A 17 0.44 -0.99 10.85
CA ASN A 17 0.64 -2.42 11.10
C ASN A 17 2.12 -2.81 11.06
N CYS A 18 2.86 -2.37 10.04
CA CYS A 18 4.30 -2.65 9.94
C CYS A 18 5.08 -2.06 11.13
N VAL A 19 4.79 -0.81 11.50
CA VAL A 19 5.44 -0.11 12.63
C VAL A 19 5.20 -0.86 13.94
N VAL A 20 3.94 -1.22 14.22
CA VAL A 20 3.58 -1.86 15.50
C VAL A 20 3.84 -3.37 15.54
N HIS A 21 4.14 -4.00 14.39
CA HIS A 21 4.63 -5.38 14.33
C HIS A 21 5.88 -5.58 15.19
N GLY A 22 6.75 -4.57 15.23
CA GLY A 22 7.98 -4.54 16.02
C GLY A 22 7.80 -4.40 17.53
N LEU A 23 6.63 -3.95 17.99
CA LEU A 23 6.34 -3.85 19.42
C LEU A 23 6.20 -5.25 20.02
N ALA A 24 6.76 -5.46 21.22
CA ALA A 24 6.84 -6.74 21.92
C ALA A 24 5.61 -7.64 21.70
N SER A 25 5.85 -8.93 21.44
CA SER A 25 4.86 -9.89 20.92
C SER A 25 3.62 -10.12 21.80
N ARG A 26 3.60 -9.64 23.05
CA ARG A 26 2.58 -9.96 24.05
C ARG A 26 1.60 -8.83 24.39
N GLU A 27 1.86 -7.58 24.01
CA GLU A 27 0.97 -6.48 24.37
C GLU A 27 -0.19 -6.32 23.38
N LYS A 28 -1.42 -6.27 23.90
CA LYS A 28 -2.57 -5.81 23.13
C LYS A 28 -2.41 -4.33 22.80
N ILE A 29 -2.74 -3.98 21.55
CA ILE A 29 -2.62 -2.63 21.00
C ILE A 29 -4.01 -2.15 20.62
N LEU A 30 -4.37 -0.94 21.02
CA LEU A 30 -5.58 -0.25 20.55
C LEU A 30 -5.17 0.89 19.61
N ILE A 31 -5.73 0.94 18.41
CA ILE A 31 -5.57 2.04 17.47
C ILE A 31 -6.87 2.84 17.42
N LYS A 32 -6.80 4.10 17.85
CA LYS A 32 -7.83 5.11 17.62
C LYS A 32 -7.63 5.64 16.18
N GLN A 33 -8.39 5.11 15.24
CA GLN A 33 -8.29 5.41 13.81
C GLN A 33 -9.25 6.55 13.43
N CYS A 34 -8.71 7.61 12.85
CA CYS A 34 -9.50 8.63 12.17
C CYS A 34 -9.27 8.50 10.66
N SER A 35 -10.35 8.39 9.88
CA SER A 35 -10.25 8.50 8.42
C SER A 35 -10.09 9.96 8.01
N ASP A 36 -9.35 10.21 6.93
CA ASP A 36 -9.30 11.54 6.30
C ASP A 36 -10.55 11.85 5.46
N TYR A 37 -11.39 10.84 5.22
CA TYR A 37 -12.63 10.98 4.47
C TYR A 37 -13.78 11.48 5.36
N ALA A 38 -14.77 12.14 4.76
CA ALA A 38 -15.97 12.62 5.42
C ALA A 38 -17.22 11.89 4.89
N GLY A 39 -18.26 11.75 5.73
CA GLY A 39 -19.55 11.15 5.37
C GLY A 39 -19.44 9.69 4.92
N ASN A 40 -20.28 9.29 3.95
CA ASN A 40 -20.42 7.92 3.45
C ASN A 40 -19.12 7.26 2.94
N ALA A 41 -18.09 8.06 2.64
CA ALA A 41 -16.78 7.52 2.27
C ALA A 41 -16.09 6.84 3.46
N VAL A 42 -16.37 7.25 4.70
CA VAL A 42 -15.88 6.57 5.90
C VAL A 42 -16.40 5.14 5.94
N ASP A 43 -17.72 4.95 5.84
CA ASP A 43 -18.38 3.64 5.87
C ASP A 43 -17.87 2.68 4.79
N HIS A 44 -17.45 3.21 3.63
CA HIS A 44 -16.85 2.41 2.58
C HIS A 44 -15.44 1.91 2.93
N TRP A 45 -14.59 2.74 3.53
CA TRP A 45 -13.19 2.39 3.80
C TRP A 45 -12.97 1.67 5.14
N GLU A 46 -13.84 1.88 6.14
CA GLU A 46 -13.67 1.25 7.46
C GLU A 46 -13.56 -0.28 7.40
N PRO A 47 -14.41 -1.03 6.66
CA PRO A 47 -14.30 -2.48 6.60
C PRO A 47 -12.94 -2.94 6.07
N HIS A 48 -12.39 -2.23 5.09
CA HIS A 48 -11.09 -2.52 4.50
C HIS A 48 -9.93 -2.17 5.44
N ILE A 49 -10.03 -1.06 6.18
CA ILE A 49 -9.05 -0.72 7.22
C ILE A 49 -9.04 -1.78 8.34
N ARG A 50 -10.22 -2.28 8.75
CA ARG A 50 -10.32 -3.38 9.72
C ARG A 50 -9.66 -4.65 9.21
N GLN A 51 -9.87 -5.00 7.93
CA GLN A 51 -9.20 -6.13 7.29
C GLN A 51 -7.67 -5.96 7.28
N ILE A 52 -7.16 -4.74 7.07
CA ILE A 52 -5.73 -4.49 7.19
C ILE A 52 -5.27 -4.75 8.63
N TYR A 53 -5.88 -4.13 9.65
CA TYR A 53 -5.49 -4.34 11.05
C TYR A 53 -5.61 -5.81 11.52
N SER A 54 -6.49 -6.62 10.92
CA SER A 54 -6.62 -8.04 11.25
C SER A 54 -5.41 -8.90 10.88
N LEU A 55 -4.48 -8.38 10.07
CA LEU A 55 -3.16 -9.00 9.82
C LEU A 55 -2.37 -9.23 11.11
N MET A 56 -2.71 -8.52 12.19
CA MET A 56 -2.13 -8.68 13.51
C MET A 56 -3.23 -8.87 14.57
N PRO A 57 -3.48 -10.11 15.04
CA PRO A 57 -4.57 -10.41 15.98
C PRO A 57 -4.53 -9.64 17.31
N LYS A 58 -3.36 -9.08 17.68
CA LYS A 58 -3.18 -8.29 18.90
C LYS A 58 -3.64 -6.83 18.77
N ILE A 59 -3.96 -6.38 17.56
CA ILE A 59 -4.45 -5.03 17.31
C ILE A 59 -5.97 -5.01 17.35
N GLN A 60 -6.49 -4.10 18.16
CA GLN A 60 -7.87 -3.66 18.13
C GLN A 60 -7.92 -2.28 17.48
N VAL A 61 -8.95 -2.04 16.66
CA VAL A 61 -9.16 -0.75 16.01
C VAL A 61 -10.52 -0.19 16.39
N GLU A 62 -10.51 1.06 16.83
CA GLU A 62 -11.70 1.84 17.13
C GLU A 62 -11.69 3.07 16.24
N PHE A 63 -12.77 3.26 15.49
CA PHE A 63 -12.90 4.39 14.59
C PHE A 63 -13.48 5.56 15.36
N VAL A 64 -12.80 6.70 15.28
CA VAL A 64 -13.15 7.93 15.98
C VAL A 64 -13.34 9.04 14.96
N ASN A 65 -14.26 9.95 15.27
CA ASN A 65 -14.45 11.13 14.43
C ASN A 65 -13.28 12.12 14.58
N LYS A 66 -13.24 13.14 13.71
CA LYS A 66 -12.16 14.13 13.69
C LYS A 66 -12.08 14.96 14.98
N GLU A 67 -13.22 15.28 15.59
CA GLU A 67 -13.27 16.07 16.83
C GLU A 67 -12.68 15.30 18.00
N GLU A 68 -13.11 14.04 18.19
CA GLU A 68 -12.56 13.13 19.18
C GLU A 68 -11.06 12.91 18.92
N PHE A 69 -10.66 12.65 17.68
CA PHE A 69 -9.24 12.45 17.35
C PHE A 69 -8.37 13.65 17.77
N ASN A 70 -8.86 14.87 17.57
CA ASN A 70 -8.15 16.09 17.92
C ASN A 70 -8.14 16.37 19.43
N SER A 71 -9.16 15.93 20.17
CA SER A 71 -9.24 16.09 21.63
C SER A 71 -8.37 15.08 22.39
N LEU A 72 -7.99 13.95 21.78
CA LEU A 72 -7.11 12.96 22.41
C LEU A 72 -5.73 13.56 22.75
N PRO A 73 -5.32 13.59 24.04
CA PRO A 73 -4.04 14.17 24.45
C PRO A 73 -2.86 13.38 23.89
N SER A 74 -2.01 14.02 23.10
CA SER A 74 -0.90 13.37 22.38
C SER A 74 0.14 12.71 23.30
N GLN A 75 0.30 13.17 24.54
CA GLN A 75 1.20 12.55 25.53
C GLN A 75 0.68 11.18 26.02
N LYS A 76 -0.65 11.00 26.07
CA LYS A 76 -1.29 9.74 26.50
C LYS A 76 -1.53 8.79 25.33
N PHE A 77 -1.74 9.34 24.14
CA PHE A 77 -2.00 8.61 22.90
C PHE A 77 -0.94 9.00 21.87
N PRO A 78 0.17 8.26 21.83
CA PRO A 78 1.24 8.60 20.91
C PRO A 78 0.74 8.50 19.47
N ARG A 79 1.20 9.45 18.65
CA ARG A 79 0.70 9.62 17.29
C ARG A 79 1.56 8.79 16.36
N LEU A 80 0.96 7.77 15.76
CA LEU A 80 1.57 7.08 14.63
C LEU A 80 1.34 7.94 13.39
N TRP A 81 2.31 8.79 13.09
CA TRP A 81 2.36 9.47 11.81
C TRP A 81 2.92 8.49 10.78
N PRO A 82 2.45 8.48 9.52
CA PRO A 82 3.02 7.59 8.52
C PRO A 82 4.50 7.87 8.27
N SER A 83 5.06 8.97 8.81
CA SER A 83 6.51 9.19 8.85
C SER A 83 7.18 8.33 9.91
N ILE A 84 7.85 7.28 9.44
CA ILE A 84 8.57 6.29 10.26
C ILE A 84 9.71 6.94 11.05
N GLU A 85 10.41 7.90 10.47
CA GLU A 85 11.48 8.65 11.14
C GLU A 85 10.94 9.41 12.37
N LYS A 86 9.84 10.16 12.20
CA LYS A 86 9.17 10.84 13.32
C LYS A 86 8.61 9.86 14.36
N ALA A 87 8.22 8.66 13.93
CA ALA A 87 7.79 7.60 14.84
C ALA A 87 8.98 7.01 15.63
N ARG A 88 10.18 6.90 15.03
CA ARG A 88 11.42 6.47 15.73
C ARG A 88 11.80 7.47 16.82
N GLU A 89 11.84 8.75 16.49
CA GLU A 89 12.31 9.81 17.38
C GLU A 89 11.36 10.05 18.56
N ARG A 90 10.04 10.05 18.32
CA ARG A 90 9.05 10.44 19.34
C ARG A 90 8.73 9.34 20.32
N GLU A 91 8.84 8.09 19.89
CA GLU A 91 8.32 6.97 20.68
C GLU A 91 9.37 6.30 21.58
N GLY A 92 10.62 6.79 21.59
CA GLY A 92 11.66 6.56 22.62
C GLY A 92 11.97 5.12 23.04
N GLY A 93 11.34 4.11 22.42
CA GLY A 93 11.24 2.75 22.94
C GLY A 93 10.63 1.75 21.94
N MET A 94 10.38 2.14 20.68
CA MET A 94 10.19 1.17 19.60
C MET A 94 11.56 0.72 19.08
N SER A 95 12.31 0.00 19.91
CA SER A 95 13.71 -0.34 19.65
C SER A 95 13.92 -1.27 18.46
N VAL A 96 12.88 -1.94 17.96
CA VAL A 96 12.99 -2.81 16.78
C VAL A 96 11.73 -2.68 15.93
N MET A 97 11.69 -1.71 15.02
CA MET A 97 10.72 -1.79 13.92
C MET A 97 11.18 -2.85 12.92
N ASN A 98 10.28 -3.74 12.52
CA ASN A 98 10.56 -4.68 11.45
C ASN A 98 10.03 -4.10 10.12
N PRO A 99 10.90 -3.61 9.22
CA PRO A 99 10.46 -3.11 7.92
C PRO A 99 9.85 -4.22 7.06
N HIS A 100 10.16 -5.49 7.33
CA HIS A 100 9.68 -6.64 6.56
C HIS A 100 8.89 -7.61 7.45
N PRO A 101 7.71 -7.20 7.94
CA PRO A 101 6.88 -8.07 8.77
C PRO A 101 6.45 -9.31 7.98
N PRO A 102 6.59 -10.53 8.54
CA PRO A 102 6.22 -11.78 7.88
C PRO A 102 4.70 -12.02 7.92
N PHE A 103 3.92 -11.06 7.45
CA PHE A 103 2.47 -11.18 7.37
C PHE A 103 2.09 -12.36 6.47
N LYS A 104 1.05 -13.09 6.88
CA LYS A 104 0.46 -14.16 6.07
C LYS A 104 -0.76 -13.62 5.35
N PHE A 105 -0.78 -13.79 4.03
CA PHE A 105 -1.88 -13.34 3.19
C PHE A 105 -2.55 -14.54 2.50
N PRO A 106 -3.87 -14.50 2.25
CA PRO A 106 -4.56 -15.52 1.47
C PRO A 106 -3.87 -15.78 0.12
N ALA A 107 -3.82 -17.05 -0.27
CA ALA A 107 -3.42 -17.44 -1.63
C ALA A 107 -4.66 -17.52 -2.51
N THR A 108 -4.59 -16.95 -3.72
CA THR A 108 -5.62 -17.17 -4.74
C THR A 108 -5.17 -18.29 -5.67
N LYS A 109 -6.09 -19.22 -6.00
CA LYS A 109 -5.82 -20.28 -6.98
C LYS A 109 -5.80 -19.75 -8.43
N GLN A 110 -6.30 -18.53 -8.65
CA GLN A 110 -6.40 -17.92 -9.98
C GLN A 110 -5.05 -17.45 -10.53
N VAL A 111 -4.02 -17.36 -9.69
CA VAL A 111 -2.68 -16.89 -10.08
C VAL A 111 -1.67 -17.98 -9.75
N THR A 112 -0.99 -18.47 -10.78
CA THR A 112 0.06 -19.48 -10.65
C THR A 112 1.32 -19.04 -11.39
N GLY A 113 2.48 -19.57 -11.00
CA GLY A 113 3.76 -19.25 -11.63
C GLY A 113 4.32 -17.87 -11.26
N SER A 114 5.29 -17.41 -12.06
CA SER A 114 5.96 -16.11 -11.91
C SER A 114 5.22 -15.04 -12.72
N TYR A 115 4.90 -13.92 -12.09
CA TYR A 115 4.15 -12.83 -12.70
C TYR A 115 4.59 -11.45 -12.21
N ILE A 116 4.19 -10.44 -12.97
CA ILE A 116 4.27 -9.01 -12.61
C ILE A 116 2.89 -8.57 -12.15
N ALA A 117 2.78 -8.07 -10.91
CA ALA A 117 1.52 -7.52 -10.42
C ALA A 117 1.40 -6.05 -10.82
N CYS A 118 0.21 -5.65 -11.30
CA CYS A 118 -0.08 -4.29 -11.71
C CYS A 118 -1.28 -3.72 -10.94
N SER A 119 -1.11 -2.54 -10.35
CA SER A 119 -2.19 -1.78 -9.71
C SER A 119 -2.32 -0.41 -10.40
N PRO A 120 -3.16 -0.30 -11.44
CA PRO A 120 -3.22 0.90 -12.28
C PRO A 120 -3.86 2.09 -11.56
N ARG A 121 -4.47 1.91 -10.38
CA ARG A 121 -5.12 2.97 -9.61
C ARG A 121 -4.65 2.98 -8.15
N GLY A 122 -4.54 4.18 -7.58
CA GLY A 122 -4.43 4.41 -6.14
C GLY A 122 -5.79 4.73 -5.52
N GLY A 123 -6.07 4.20 -4.32
CA GLY A 123 -7.40 4.20 -3.68
C GLY A 123 -7.99 5.54 -3.19
N LYS A 124 -7.87 6.64 -3.95
CA LYS A 124 -8.63 7.87 -3.75
C LYS A 124 -9.58 8.09 -4.92
N SER A 125 -10.89 8.08 -4.66
CA SER A 125 -11.94 8.11 -5.69
C SER A 125 -12.03 9.42 -6.48
N ASN A 126 -11.72 10.56 -5.85
CA ASN A 126 -11.96 11.90 -6.42
C ASN A 126 -10.71 12.61 -6.96
N GLU A 127 -9.56 11.94 -6.97
CA GLU A 127 -8.34 12.50 -7.53
C GLU A 127 -8.02 11.68 -8.79
N GLY A 128 -8.48 12.13 -9.98
CA GLY A 128 -8.15 11.60 -11.32
C GLY A 128 -6.66 11.73 -11.69
N HIS A 129 -5.81 11.47 -10.70
CA HIS A 129 -4.43 11.90 -10.56
C HIS A 129 -3.56 10.80 -9.96
N ARG A 130 -4.17 9.62 -9.69
CA ARG A 130 -3.49 8.42 -9.22
C ARG A 130 -3.89 7.22 -10.08
N GLN A 131 -3.88 7.41 -11.39
CA GLN A 131 -4.17 6.34 -12.33
C GLN A 131 -3.14 6.30 -13.47
N VAL A 132 -2.81 5.09 -13.90
CA VAL A 132 -2.12 4.82 -15.15
C VAL A 132 -3.20 4.46 -16.17
N GLY A 133 -3.22 5.17 -17.29
CA GLY A 133 -4.22 4.92 -18.35
C GLY A 133 -4.05 3.54 -18.99
N GLU A 134 -5.14 3.04 -19.57
CA GLU A 134 -5.17 1.76 -20.28
C GLU A 134 -4.14 1.69 -21.41
N ASP A 135 -3.89 2.78 -22.13
CA ASP A 135 -2.92 2.81 -23.23
C ASP A 135 -1.48 2.54 -22.77
N GLU A 136 -1.06 3.11 -21.64
CA GLU A 136 0.28 2.90 -21.08
C GLU A 136 0.44 1.46 -20.60
N ILE A 137 -0.55 0.93 -19.89
CA ILE A 137 -0.55 -0.47 -19.43
C ILE A 137 -0.61 -1.44 -20.61
N SER A 138 -1.39 -1.14 -21.65
CA SER A 138 -1.48 -1.96 -22.85
C SER A 138 -0.18 -1.97 -23.64
N SER A 139 0.42 -0.80 -23.85
CA SER A 139 1.71 -0.68 -24.54
C SER A 139 2.80 -1.46 -23.81
N LEU A 140 2.77 -1.41 -22.47
CA LEU A 140 3.66 -2.19 -21.63
C LEU A 140 3.46 -3.70 -21.81
N ILE A 141 2.22 -4.17 -21.72
CA ILE A 141 1.91 -5.61 -21.80
C ILE A 141 2.29 -6.18 -23.17
N GLU A 142 2.10 -5.39 -24.24
CA GLU A 142 2.48 -5.78 -25.60
C GLU A 142 4.01 -5.86 -25.78
N GLU A 143 4.75 -4.88 -25.26
CA GLU A 143 6.22 -4.85 -25.36
C GLU A 143 6.88 -6.03 -24.61
N TYR A 144 6.25 -6.51 -23.54
CA TYR A 144 6.75 -7.62 -22.70
C TYR A 144 5.79 -8.83 -22.72
N LYS A 145 5.29 -9.20 -23.92
CA LYS A 145 4.32 -10.29 -24.11
C LYS A 145 4.71 -11.65 -23.52
N ASP A 146 6.02 -11.91 -23.39
CA ASP A 146 6.53 -13.16 -22.80
C ASP A 146 6.45 -13.19 -21.25
N GLN A 147 6.08 -12.07 -20.62
CA GLN A 147 5.82 -11.99 -19.18
C GLN A 147 4.32 -12.16 -18.89
N GLN A 148 4.01 -12.81 -17.77
CA GLN A 148 2.65 -12.90 -17.25
C GLN A 148 2.36 -11.69 -16.34
N PHE A 149 1.20 -11.06 -16.54
CA PHE A 149 0.74 -9.91 -15.77
C PHE A 149 -0.53 -10.24 -14.98
N VAL A 150 -0.65 -9.68 -13.78
CA VAL A 150 -1.85 -9.80 -12.95
C VAL A 150 -2.33 -8.41 -12.56
N LEU A 151 -3.52 -8.03 -13.01
CA LEU A 151 -4.12 -6.74 -12.65
C LEU A 151 -4.94 -6.87 -11.37
N VAL A 152 -4.70 -5.99 -10.39
CA VAL A 152 -5.41 -5.96 -9.10
C VAL A 152 -5.85 -4.55 -8.72
N GLY A 153 -6.88 -4.45 -7.88
CA GLY A 153 -7.45 -3.16 -7.44
C GLY A 153 -8.88 -2.95 -7.93
N ASP A 154 -9.27 -1.68 -8.03
CA ASP A 154 -10.65 -1.23 -8.22
C ASP A 154 -10.79 -0.20 -9.37
N ASN A 155 -9.95 -0.27 -10.39
CA ASN A 155 -10.03 0.65 -11.52
C ASN A 155 -11.14 0.23 -12.51
N PRO A 156 -12.25 0.97 -12.62
CA PRO A 156 -13.36 0.59 -13.51
C PRO A 156 -12.95 0.50 -14.99
N GLU A 157 -11.98 1.31 -15.42
CA GLU A 157 -11.47 1.33 -16.81
C GLU A 157 -10.96 -0.06 -17.23
N PHE A 158 -10.39 -0.83 -16.30
CA PHE A 158 -9.80 -2.13 -16.59
C PHE A 158 -10.75 -3.31 -16.35
N LEU A 159 -12.04 -3.10 -16.00
CA LEU A 159 -12.94 -4.24 -15.69
C LEU A 159 -13.10 -5.22 -16.86
N GLY A 160 -13.14 -4.70 -18.09
CA GLY A 160 -13.25 -5.48 -19.33
C GLY A 160 -11.91 -5.86 -19.97
N TYR A 161 -10.79 -5.46 -19.37
CA TYR A 161 -9.47 -5.62 -19.99
C TYR A 161 -9.10 -7.10 -20.16
N SER A 162 -8.70 -7.50 -21.36
CA SER A 162 -8.36 -8.88 -21.69
C SER A 162 -7.20 -8.96 -22.69
N ARG A 163 -6.17 -9.72 -22.35
CA ARG A 163 -5.03 -10.10 -23.20
C ARG A 163 -4.58 -11.52 -22.81
N HIS A 164 -3.92 -12.21 -23.72
CA HIS A 164 -3.52 -13.61 -23.54
C HIS A 164 -2.55 -13.86 -22.37
N ASN A 165 -1.70 -12.88 -22.05
CA ASN A 165 -0.70 -12.94 -20.98
C ASN A 165 -1.14 -12.16 -19.72
N VAL A 166 -2.44 -11.88 -19.56
CA VAL A 166 -2.98 -11.07 -18.48
C VAL A 166 -4.08 -11.81 -17.73
N THR A 167 -3.89 -11.97 -16.42
CA THR A 167 -4.96 -12.36 -15.49
C THR A 167 -5.56 -11.12 -14.86
N ASN A 168 -6.75 -10.74 -15.29
CA ASN A 168 -7.42 -9.53 -14.81
C ASN A 168 -8.33 -9.83 -13.59
N LEU A 169 -7.89 -9.38 -12.41
CA LEU A 169 -8.57 -9.55 -11.12
C LEU A 169 -9.10 -8.23 -10.53
N ILE A 170 -9.16 -7.18 -11.34
CA ILE A 170 -9.75 -5.89 -10.95
C ILE A 170 -11.21 -6.10 -10.56
N GLY A 171 -11.59 -5.62 -9.37
CA GLY A 171 -12.94 -5.79 -8.82
C GLY A 171 -13.33 -7.23 -8.45
N LYS A 172 -12.43 -8.22 -8.61
CA LYS A 172 -12.69 -9.65 -8.38
C LYS A 172 -11.99 -10.23 -7.15
N THR A 173 -11.23 -9.39 -6.44
CA THR A 173 -10.45 -9.79 -5.26
C THR A 173 -10.81 -8.93 -4.06
N SER A 174 -10.84 -9.54 -2.88
CA SER A 174 -10.81 -8.80 -1.63
C SER A 174 -9.47 -8.06 -1.48
N ILE A 175 -9.44 -7.06 -0.58
CA ILE A 175 -8.20 -6.32 -0.32
C ILE A 175 -7.06 -7.24 0.14
N LEU A 176 -7.36 -8.25 0.97
CA LEU A 176 -6.34 -9.19 1.49
C LEU A 176 -5.80 -10.13 0.40
N GLU A 177 -6.65 -10.54 -0.54
CA GLU A 177 -6.21 -11.32 -1.71
C GLU A 177 -5.33 -10.48 -2.63
N ALA A 178 -5.71 -9.22 -2.90
CA ALA A 178 -4.92 -8.29 -3.69
C ALA A 178 -3.55 -8.02 -3.06
N ILE A 179 -3.51 -7.77 -1.74
CA ILE A 179 -2.26 -7.66 -0.97
C ILE A 179 -1.43 -8.94 -1.12
N GLY A 180 -2.06 -10.11 -0.97
CA GLY A 180 -1.40 -11.40 -1.14
C GLY A 180 -0.76 -11.57 -2.52
N ILE A 181 -1.49 -11.26 -3.58
CA ILE A 181 -0.97 -11.29 -4.96
C ILE A 181 0.25 -10.38 -5.10
N VAL A 182 0.16 -9.13 -4.63
CA VAL A 182 1.29 -8.18 -4.74
C VAL A 182 2.50 -8.66 -3.95
N SER A 183 2.31 -9.17 -2.72
CA SER A 183 3.41 -9.63 -1.86
C SER A 183 4.22 -10.81 -2.42
N ARG A 184 3.66 -11.55 -3.38
CA ARG A 184 4.28 -12.74 -3.99
C ARG A 184 4.69 -12.54 -5.44
N ALA A 185 4.50 -11.35 -5.99
CA ALA A 185 4.86 -11.05 -7.36
C ALA A 185 6.39 -11.03 -7.54
N LYS A 186 6.86 -11.32 -8.76
CA LYS A 186 8.28 -11.18 -9.10
C LYS A 186 8.68 -9.70 -9.13
N LYS A 187 7.79 -8.86 -9.67
CA LYS A 187 7.91 -7.41 -9.81
C LYS A 187 6.53 -6.79 -9.63
N PHE A 188 6.48 -5.52 -9.24
CA PHE A 188 5.25 -4.76 -9.09
C PHE A 188 5.32 -3.46 -9.91
N ILE A 189 4.21 -3.10 -10.55
CA ILE A 189 4.06 -1.84 -11.28
C ILE A 189 2.78 -1.17 -10.78
N GLY A 190 2.84 0.09 -10.41
CA GLY A 190 1.60 0.76 -10.01
C GLY A 190 1.79 2.16 -9.49
N VAL A 191 0.68 2.73 -9.04
CA VAL A 191 0.64 4.09 -8.53
C VAL A 191 0.89 4.11 -7.03
N GLN A 192 1.51 5.19 -6.54
CA GLN A 192 1.66 5.49 -5.12
C GLN A 192 0.39 5.16 -4.29
N GLY A 193 0.49 4.18 -3.39
CA GLY A 193 -0.61 3.75 -2.54
C GLY A 193 -0.30 2.48 -1.74
N LEU A 194 -1.35 1.86 -1.19
CA LEU A 194 -1.26 0.64 -0.38
C LEU A 194 -0.40 -0.45 -1.03
N MET A 195 -0.65 -0.76 -2.31
CA MET A 195 0.00 -1.88 -2.99
C MET A 195 1.52 -1.67 -3.11
N VAL A 196 1.98 -0.42 -3.24
CA VAL A 196 3.42 -0.11 -3.25
C VAL A 196 4.05 -0.43 -1.88
N TYR A 197 3.38 -0.05 -0.78
CA TYR A 197 3.89 -0.35 0.56
C TYR A 197 3.95 -1.86 0.82
N VAL A 198 2.98 -2.62 0.32
CA VAL A 198 2.94 -4.08 0.40
C VAL A 198 4.08 -4.71 -0.42
N ALA A 199 4.29 -4.25 -1.65
CA ALA A 199 5.37 -4.73 -2.50
C ALA A 199 6.73 -4.50 -1.82
N ALA A 200 6.97 -3.28 -1.34
CA ALA A 200 8.24 -2.92 -0.71
C ALA A 200 8.48 -3.65 0.62
N SER A 201 7.45 -3.81 1.46
CA SER A 201 7.55 -4.60 2.70
C SER A 201 7.85 -6.07 2.44
N SER A 202 7.41 -6.59 1.29
CA SER A 202 7.63 -7.97 0.84
C SER A 202 8.90 -8.12 -0.02
N LYS A 203 9.72 -7.06 -0.14
CA LYS A 203 10.96 -7.02 -0.95
C LYS A 203 10.72 -7.27 -2.44
N VAL A 204 9.53 -6.95 -2.95
CA VAL A 204 9.18 -7.02 -4.36
C VAL A 204 9.66 -5.75 -5.06
N PRO A 205 10.58 -5.85 -6.04
CA PRO A 205 11.00 -4.70 -6.84
C PRO A 205 9.80 -4.04 -7.49
N SER A 206 9.71 -2.72 -7.39
CA SER A 206 8.54 -1.93 -7.72
C SER A 206 8.89 -0.77 -8.63
N PHE A 207 8.15 -0.61 -9.72
CA PHE A 207 8.15 0.59 -10.54
C PHE A 207 6.91 1.42 -10.20
N VAL A 208 7.13 2.62 -9.64
CA VAL A 208 6.11 3.40 -8.94
C VAL A 208 5.87 4.71 -9.65
N TYR A 209 4.64 4.93 -10.10
CA TYR A 209 4.21 6.20 -10.68
C TYR A 209 3.78 7.18 -9.56
N THR A 210 4.34 8.39 -9.56
CA THR A 210 4.09 9.47 -8.58
C THR A 210 3.85 10.84 -9.25
N LYS A 211 2.64 11.38 -9.23
CA LYS A 211 2.23 12.62 -9.92
C LYS A 211 3.24 13.79 -10.01
N SER A 212 4.02 14.11 -8.96
CA SER A 212 4.98 15.24 -8.99
C SER A 212 6.07 15.14 -7.91
N VAL A 213 7.09 16.01 -7.98
CA VAL A 213 8.22 16.09 -7.01
C VAL A 213 7.73 16.26 -5.56
N GLY A 214 6.64 17.00 -5.34
CA GLY A 214 6.07 17.19 -4.00
C GLY A 214 5.46 15.91 -3.43
N TYR A 215 4.85 15.08 -4.29
CA TYR A 215 4.27 13.80 -3.89
C TYR A 215 5.33 12.73 -3.69
N ASP A 216 6.43 12.75 -4.44
CA ASP A 216 7.59 11.88 -4.22
C ASP A 216 8.20 12.11 -2.83
N LYS A 217 8.47 13.36 -2.43
CA LYS A 217 8.95 13.66 -1.06
C LYS A 217 7.97 13.17 0.01
N ALA A 218 6.67 13.41 -0.19
CA ALA A 218 5.64 12.95 0.73
C ALA A 218 5.53 11.42 0.78
N PHE A 219 5.80 10.72 -0.33
CA PHE A 219 5.85 9.26 -0.42
C PHE A 219 7.06 8.70 0.33
N ARG A 220 8.27 9.18 -0.02
CA ARG A 220 9.53 8.76 0.60
C ARG A 220 9.56 8.98 2.11
N SER A 221 9.00 10.09 2.59
CA SER A 221 8.91 10.35 4.04
C SER A 221 8.09 9.31 4.81
N ARG A 222 7.30 8.47 4.12
CA ARG A 222 6.49 7.38 4.69
C ARG A 222 7.10 6.00 4.50
N LEU A 223 8.18 5.88 3.73
CA LEU A 223 8.84 4.60 3.51
C LEU A 223 9.79 4.29 4.66
N PHE A 224 9.93 3.00 4.96
CA PHE A 224 11.11 2.55 5.70
C PHE A 224 12.32 2.80 4.80
N PRO A 225 13.47 3.30 5.32
CA PRO A 225 14.67 3.45 4.50
C PRO A 225 15.04 2.17 3.73
N GLU A 226 14.79 1.00 4.35
CA GLU A 226 15.02 -0.32 3.78
C GLU A 226 14.08 -0.67 2.60
N TRP A 227 12.96 0.05 2.46
CA TRP A 227 12.01 -0.10 1.37
C TRP A 227 12.44 0.66 0.11
N GLU A 228 13.20 1.75 0.25
CA GLU A 228 13.55 2.61 -0.89
C GLU A 228 14.32 1.85 -1.98
N ARG A 229 15.18 0.91 -1.60
CA ARG A 229 15.93 0.06 -2.55
C ARG A 229 15.05 -0.82 -3.44
N TYR A 230 13.79 -1.02 -3.07
CA TYR A 230 12.82 -1.79 -3.85
C TYR A 230 11.92 -0.89 -4.70
N CYS A 231 12.07 0.43 -4.67
CA CYS A 231 11.19 1.36 -5.35
C CYS A 231 11.96 2.20 -6.37
N SER A 232 11.66 2.02 -7.66
CA SER A 232 12.02 2.94 -8.73
C SER A 232 10.86 3.89 -8.97
N VAL A 233 11.02 5.16 -8.60
CA VAL A 233 9.94 6.16 -8.62
C VAL A 233 10.06 7.05 -9.86
N VAL A 234 8.98 7.14 -10.64
CA VAL A 234 8.85 8.03 -11.82
C VAL A 234 7.60 8.89 -11.71
N LYS A 235 7.51 10.02 -12.42
CA LYS A 235 6.44 10.98 -12.14
C LYS A 235 5.12 10.60 -12.81
N THR A 236 5.18 10.27 -14.09
CA THR A 236 3.94 10.27 -14.89
C THR A 236 3.88 9.16 -15.92
N CYS A 237 5.03 8.76 -16.50
CA CYS A 237 5.10 7.74 -17.53
C CYS A 237 6.47 7.06 -17.51
N ARG A 238 6.53 5.81 -17.97
CA ARG A 238 7.81 5.09 -18.13
C ARG A 238 8.75 5.76 -19.14
N SER A 239 8.20 6.55 -20.07
CA SER A 239 8.97 7.31 -21.06
C SER A 239 9.79 8.45 -20.46
N GLU A 240 9.54 8.85 -19.21
CA GLU A 240 10.35 9.85 -18.50
C GLU A 240 11.75 9.30 -18.15
N ASP A 241 11.86 7.98 -17.94
CA ASP A 241 13.13 7.28 -17.72
C ASP A 241 13.09 5.88 -18.34
N PRO A 242 13.23 5.77 -19.68
CA PRO A 242 13.10 4.51 -20.40
C PRO A 242 14.21 3.52 -20.05
N LEU A 243 15.39 4.02 -19.64
CA LEU A 243 16.51 3.17 -19.26
C LEU A 243 16.30 2.54 -17.88
N ALA A 244 15.83 3.32 -16.89
CA ALA A 244 15.45 2.77 -15.59
C ALA A 244 14.32 1.74 -15.74
N PHE A 245 13.33 2.04 -16.58
CA PHE A 245 12.24 1.10 -16.84
C PHE A 245 12.74 -0.19 -17.50
N LYS A 246 13.57 -0.10 -18.55
CA LYS A 246 14.14 -1.27 -19.22
C LYS A 246 14.98 -2.12 -18.27
N ARG A 247 15.81 -1.50 -17.42
CA ARG A 247 16.59 -2.19 -16.38
C ARG A 247 15.70 -2.86 -15.36
N PHE A 248 14.59 -2.23 -15.00
CA PHE A 248 13.59 -2.81 -14.11
C PHE A 248 12.90 -4.03 -14.75
N MET A 249 12.69 -4.05 -16.07
CA MET A 249 11.98 -5.15 -16.74
C MET A 249 12.84 -6.38 -17.03
N ILE A 250 14.15 -6.21 -17.28
CA ILE A 250 15.15 -7.31 -17.38
C ILE A 250 15.27 -8.05 -16.05
#